data_AF-A0A1H8Q9I7-F1
#
_entry.id   AF-A0A1H8Q9I7-F1
#
_cell.length_a   1.000
_cell.length_b   1.000
_cell.length_c   1.000
_cell.angle_alpha   90.00
_cell.angle_beta   90.00
_cell.angle_gamma   90.00
#
_symmetry.space_group_name_H-M   'P 1'
#
loop_
_entity.id
_entity.type
_entity.pdbx_description
1 polymer ?
#
loop_
_entity_poly.entity_id
_entity_poly.type
_entity_poly.pdbx_seq_one_letter_code
_entity_poly.pdbx_strand_id
1 'polypeptide(L)'
;MTQTPRGVKVIDLFGLTADEAKTHYPSIYQWVVERVKPERDQNKDKSIREKWWLHGRPRPEWRDYSAGLPRYISTVETAKHRLFTFLDADILPDNKLINIALQKGEEFGLLSSRLHILWSLAAGSRLGVGNDSVYVKTRCFETFPFPELTDEQAAKIGQLAEQIDAHRKRQQAEHPTLTLTGMYNVMEKLRAGEELNAKEQTINQQGLVSTLLADHDALDRAVFNAYGWDDLAKALVGLPGATTPLPDKPAAQAEAEEELLMRLAACRTFRCTVRY
;
A
#
# COMPACT_ATOMS: atom_id res chain seq x y z
N MET A 1 2.01 9.17 2.39
CA MET A 1 2.19 7.81 1.81
C MET A 1 3.44 7.77 0.94
N THR A 2 3.52 8.50 -0.18
CA THR A 2 4.74 8.55 -1.04
C THR A 2 5.59 9.81 -0.86
N GLN A 3 5.05 10.80 -0.15
CA GLN A 3 5.65 12.09 0.17
C GLN A 3 5.47 12.42 1.66
N THR A 4 6.14 13.48 2.10
CA THR A 4 6.07 14.03 3.46
C THR A 4 4.64 14.41 3.86
N PRO A 5 4.19 14.12 5.11
CA PRO A 5 2.87 14.52 5.59
C PRO A 5 2.67 16.04 5.51
N ARG A 6 1.47 16.48 5.11
CA ARG A 6 1.10 17.92 5.08
C ARG A 6 0.74 18.50 6.46
N GLY A 7 0.72 17.67 7.50
CA GLY A 7 0.30 18.08 8.85
C GLY A 7 -1.17 18.52 8.95
N VAL A 8 -2.01 18.15 7.98
CA VAL A 8 -3.44 18.50 7.96
C VAL A 8 -4.23 17.61 8.90
N LYS A 9 -5.26 18.17 9.53
CA LYS A 9 -6.22 17.45 10.39
C LYS A 9 -7.59 17.44 9.73
N VAL A 10 -8.40 16.44 10.07
CA VAL A 10 -9.79 16.31 9.63
C VAL A 10 -10.73 16.40 10.83
N ILE A 11 -11.88 17.04 10.64
CA ILE A 11 -12.98 17.02 11.61
C ILE A 11 -13.84 15.81 11.27
N ASP A 12 -13.83 14.80 12.14
CA ASP A 12 -14.65 13.60 12.00
C ASP A 12 -15.65 13.52 13.15
N LEU A 13 -16.93 13.75 12.84
CA LEU A 13 -18.04 13.69 13.80
C LEU A 13 -18.85 12.40 13.66
N PHE A 14 -18.30 11.37 13.01
CA PHE A 14 -18.97 10.08 12.86
C PHE A 14 -19.37 9.48 14.21
N GLY A 15 -20.57 8.90 14.28
CA GLY A 15 -21.14 8.34 15.51
C GLY A 15 -21.90 9.35 16.38
N LEU A 16 -21.82 10.65 16.07
CA LEU A 16 -22.55 11.70 16.80
C LEU A 16 -23.77 12.19 16.03
N THR A 17 -24.81 12.53 16.77
CA THR A 17 -25.88 13.42 16.33
C THR A 17 -25.39 14.88 16.28
N ALA A 18 -26.11 15.75 15.58
CA ALA A 18 -25.79 17.19 15.55
C ALA A 18 -25.81 17.81 16.95
N ASP A 19 -26.77 17.41 17.80
CA ASP A 19 -26.93 17.93 19.16
C ASP A 19 -25.81 17.45 20.09
N GLU A 20 -25.38 16.19 19.97
CA GLU A 20 -24.19 15.69 20.68
C GLU A 20 -22.92 16.42 20.23
N ALA A 21 -22.74 16.64 18.92
CA ALA A 21 -21.60 17.41 18.41
C ALA A 21 -21.61 18.85 18.93
N LYS A 22 -22.78 19.50 19.00
CA LYS A 22 -22.96 20.84 19.57
C LYS A 22 -22.64 20.88 21.06
N THR A 23 -23.11 19.89 21.81
CA THR A 23 -23.00 19.83 23.27
C THR A 23 -21.58 19.52 23.71
N HIS A 24 -20.96 18.51 23.09
CA HIS A 24 -19.62 18.04 23.49
C HIS A 24 -18.49 18.81 22.80
N TYR A 25 -18.72 19.34 21.59
CA TYR A 25 -17.69 20.00 20.78
C TYR A 25 -18.18 21.34 20.17
N PRO A 26 -18.58 22.33 20.99
CA PRO A 26 -19.25 23.54 20.51
C PRO A 26 -18.45 24.36 19.49
N SER A 27 -17.11 24.45 19.65
CA SER A 27 -16.24 25.16 18.70
C SER A 27 -16.14 24.45 17.34
N ILE A 28 -16.07 23.12 17.35
CA ILE A 28 -16.07 22.30 16.13
C ILE A 28 -17.44 22.39 15.44
N TYR A 29 -18.52 22.29 16.22
CA TYR A 29 -19.86 22.45 15.69
C TYR A 29 -20.04 23.81 15.01
N GLN A 30 -19.64 24.91 15.66
CA GLN A 30 -19.69 26.26 15.07
C GLN A 30 -18.90 26.32 13.75
N TRP A 31 -17.69 25.74 13.72
CA TRP A 31 -16.87 25.71 12.50
C TRP A 31 -17.59 25.02 11.34
N VAL A 32 -18.19 23.86 11.58
CA VAL A 32 -18.90 23.07 10.57
C VAL A 32 -20.20 23.77 10.14
N VAL A 33 -20.94 24.39 11.06
CA VAL A 33 -22.15 25.18 10.73
C VAL A 33 -21.82 26.36 9.82
N GLU A 34 -20.75 27.11 10.11
CA GLU A 34 -20.43 28.32 9.34
C GLU A 34 -19.84 28.03 7.96
N ARG A 35 -19.11 26.91 7.81
CA ARG A 35 -18.29 26.65 6.61
C ARG A 35 -18.74 25.47 5.78
N VAL A 36 -19.35 24.46 6.40
CA VAL A 36 -19.75 23.22 5.71
C VAL A 36 -21.24 23.23 5.41
N LYS A 37 -22.08 23.59 6.39
CA LYS A 37 -23.54 23.56 6.25
C LYS A 37 -24.08 24.37 5.06
N PRO A 38 -23.63 25.61 4.77
CA PRO A 38 -24.20 26.40 3.66
C PRO A 38 -24.02 25.73 2.30
N GLU A 39 -22.87 25.08 2.09
CA GLU A 39 -22.61 24.28 0.88
C GLU A 39 -23.46 23.00 0.88
N ARG A 40 -23.52 22.30 2.03
CA ARG A 40 -24.26 21.04 2.16
C ARG A 40 -25.76 21.24 1.94
N ASP A 41 -26.35 22.34 2.39
CA ASP A 41 -27.78 22.65 2.22
C ASP A 41 -28.20 22.72 0.74
N GLN A 42 -27.27 23.11 -0.15
CA GLN A 42 -27.49 23.17 -1.60
C GLN A 42 -27.21 21.85 -2.32
N ASN A 43 -26.74 20.82 -1.61
CA ASN A 43 -26.41 19.53 -2.20
C ASN A 43 -27.67 18.81 -2.67
N LYS A 44 -27.65 18.14 -3.84
CA LYS A 44 -28.81 17.40 -4.37
C LYS A 44 -29.13 16.15 -3.55
N ASP A 45 -28.16 15.56 -2.87
CA ASP A 45 -28.35 14.38 -2.03
C ASP A 45 -28.99 14.77 -0.69
N LYS A 46 -30.18 14.19 -0.41
CA LYS A 46 -30.94 14.45 0.81
C LYS A 46 -30.19 14.05 2.08
N SER A 47 -29.47 12.92 2.05
CA SER A 47 -28.70 12.43 3.20
C SER A 47 -27.59 13.41 3.56
N ILE A 48 -26.89 13.96 2.56
CA ILE A 48 -25.83 14.95 2.76
C ILE A 48 -26.39 16.27 3.32
N ARG A 49 -27.58 16.72 2.87
CA ARG A 49 -28.25 17.90 3.42
C ARG A 49 -28.66 17.70 4.88
N GLU A 50 -29.32 16.59 5.18
CA GLU A 50 -29.89 16.32 6.50
C GLU A 50 -28.81 15.95 7.52
N LYS A 51 -27.71 15.32 7.09
CA LYS A 51 -26.57 14.94 7.93
C LYS A 51 -25.34 15.78 7.60
N TRP A 52 -25.52 17.09 7.44
CA TRP A 52 -24.51 18.05 6.98
C TRP A 52 -23.22 18.07 7.82
N TRP A 53 -23.28 17.63 9.09
CA TRP A 53 -22.12 17.56 9.98
C TRP A 53 -21.26 16.30 9.78
N LEU A 54 -21.76 15.32 9.03
CA LEU A 54 -21.05 14.09 8.70
C LEU A 54 -20.40 14.16 7.32
N HIS A 55 -19.36 13.36 7.11
CA HIS A 55 -18.83 13.12 5.77
C HIS A 55 -19.90 12.49 4.88
N GLY A 56 -20.00 12.95 3.62
CA GLY A 56 -21.02 12.44 2.68
C GLY A 56 -20.91 10.95 2.37
N ARG A 57 -19.73 10.35 2.60
CA ARG A 57 -19.54 8.89 2.62
C ARG A 57 -18.81 8.52 3.91
N PRO A 58 -19.53 8.16 4.99
CA PRO A 58 -18.93 7.95 6.30
C PRO A 58 -18.17 6.61 6.43
N ARG A 59 -18.34 5.70 5.47
CA ARG A 59 -17.68 4.38 5.38
C ARG A 59 -17.80 3.58 6.69
N PRO A 60 -19.01 3.29 7.17
CA PRO A 60 -19.20 2.54 8.41
C PRO A 60 -18.52 1.16 8.37
N GLU A 61 -18.54 0.49 7.21
CA GLU A 61 -17.93 -0.83 7.07
C GLU A 61 -16.40 -0.78 7.31
N TRP A 62 -15.72 0.25 6.81
CA TRP A 62 -14.30 0.46 7.08
C TRP A 62 -14.03 0.66 8.57
N ARG A 63 -14.90 1.42 9.25
CA ARG A 63 -14.76 1.70 10.67
C ARG A 63 -14.96 0.44 11.50
N ASP A 64 -15.90 -0.42 11.11
CA ASP A 64 -16.11 -1.71 11.74
C ASP A 64 -14.88 -2.62 11.55
N TYR A 65 -14.33 -2.69 10.33
CA TYR A 65 -13.14 -3.51 10.05
C TYR A 65 -11.87 -3.01 10.76
N SER A 66 -11.70 -1.69 10.88
CA SER A 66 -10.53 -1.08 11.51
C SER A 66 -10.68 -0.90 13.02
N ALA A 67 -11.86 -1.18 13.59
CA ALA A 67 -12.13 -1.00 15.00
C ALA A 67 -11.16 -1.84 15.86
N GLY A 68 -10.47 -1.19 16.79
CA GLY A 68 -9.54 -1.85 17.71
C GLY A 68 -8.17 -2.20 17.12
N LEU A 69 -7.96 -1.97 15.82
CA LEU A 69 -6.62 -2.10 15.23
C LEU A 69 -5.77 -0.88 15.65
N PRO A 70 -4.53 -1.07 16.14
CA PRO A 70 -3.62 0.02 16.45
C PRO A 70 -2.99 0.63 15.17
N ARG A 71 -2.98 -0.13 14.08
CA ARG A 71 -2.47 0.25 12.77
C ARG A 71 -3.14 -0.59 11.68
N TYR A 72 -3.08 -0.12 10.44
CA TYR A 72 -3.61 -0.84 9.28
C TYR A 72 -2.73 -0.62 8.05
N ILE A 73 -2.88 -1.48 7.04
CA ILE A 73 -2.08 -1.41 5.80
C ILE A 73 -2.78 -0.52 4.77
N SER A 74 -2.00 0.33 4.10
CA SER A 74 -2.51 1.17 3.02
C SER A 74 -1.59 1.16 1.79
N THR A 75 -2.21 1.34 0.62
CA THR A 75 -1.54 1.64 -0.65
C THR A 75 -2.27 2.77 -1.38
N VAL A 76 -1.56 3.55 -2.18
CA VAL A 76 -2.18 4.60 -3.01
C VAL A 76 -2.91 3.92 -4.17
N GLU A 77 -4.14 4.32 -4.48
CA GLU A 77 -4.93 3.66 -5.54
C GLU A 77 -4.17 3.60 -6.88
N THR A 78 -3.72 4.76 -7.38
CA THR A 78 -2.95 4.88 -8.62
C THR A 78 -1.49 5.25 -8.32
N ALA A 79 -0.54 4.41 -8.75
CA ALA A 79 0.89 4.67 -8.52
C ALA A 79 1.79 4.02 -9.59
N LYS A 80 2.92 4.67 -9.88
CA LYS A 80 4.02 4.10 -10.69
C LYS A 80 4.62 2.87 -9.99
N HIS A 81 5.05 3.06 -8.73
CA HIS A 81 5.52 1.97 -7.89
C HIS A 81 4.39 1.53 -6.95
N ARG A 82 4.09 0.24 -6.95
CA ARG A 82 3.16 -0.38 -6.02
C ARG A 82 3.84 -0.60 -4.68
N LEU A 83 3.54 0.29 -3.73
CA LEU A 83 4.10 0.24 -2.38
C LEU A 83 2.98 0.16 -1.35
N PHE A 84 3.23 -0.60 -0.28
CA PHE A 84 2.38 -0.67 0.91
C PHE A 84 3.10 -0.03 2.09
N THR A 85 2.35 0.52 3.03
CA THR A 85 2.85 1.04 4.30
C THR A 85 1.84 0.83 5.42
N PHE A 86 2.31 0.75 6.67
CA PHE A 86 1.43 0.85 7.83
C PHE A 86 1.07 2.31 8.12
N LEU A 87 -0.21 2.56 8.34
CA LEU A 87 -0.74 3.79 8.92
C LEU A 87 -1.23 3.51 10.35
N ASP A 88 -0.97 4.44 11.25
CA ASP A 88 -1.48 4.39 12.62
C ASP A 88 -3.00 4.64 12.65
N ALA A 89 -3.67 4.09 13.67
CA ALA A 89 -5.13 4.17 13.79
C ALA A 89 -5.69 5.60 13.93
N ASP A 90 -4.85 6.56 14.33
CA ASP A 90 -5.21 7.98 14.43
C ASP A 90 -5.16 8.72 13.08
N ILE A 91 -4.64 8.08 12.03
CA ILE A 91 -4.63 8.60 10.68
C ILE A 91 -5.89 8.13 9.98
N LEU A 92 -6.77 9.06 9.60
CA LEU A 92 -7.92 8.73 8.75
C LEU A 92 -7.53 8.73 7.27
N PRO A 93 -7.85 7.68 6.51
CA PRO A 93 -7.44 7.59 5.12
C PRO A 93 -8.34 8.42 4.20
N ASP A 94 -7.72 9.09 3.22
CA ASP A 94 -8.41 9.86 2.18
C ASP A 94 -8.85 8.96 1.00
N ASN A 95 -9.64 9.52 0.09
CA ASN A 95 -10.37 8.82 -0.99
C ASN A 95 -9.50 8.13 -2.05
N LYS A 96 -8.22 8.50 -2.21
CA LYS A 96 -7.29 7.90 -3.18
C LYS A 96 -6.38 6.82 -2.58
N LEU A 97 -6.79 6.26 -1.45
CA LEU A 97 -6.10 5.17 -0.78
C LEU A 97 -6.96 3.91 -0.80
N ILE A 98 -6.30 2.77 -0.95
CA ILE A 98 -6.86 1.46 -0.63
C ILE A 98 -6.33 1.08 0.75
N ASN A 99 -7.24 0.88 1.68
CA ASN A 99 -6.92 0.51 3.07
C ASN A 99 -7.39 -0.92 3.32
N ILE A 100 -6.54 -1.67 3.99
CA ILE A 100 -6.69 -3.08 4.28
C ILE A 100 -6.57 -3.22 5.79
N ALA A 101 -7.63 -3.72 6.44
CA ALA A 101 -7.75 -3.82 7.88
C ALA A 101 -6.94 -5.01 8.44
N LEU A 102 -5.64 -5.00 8.17
CA LEU A 102 -4.65 -5.98 8.59
C LEU A 102 -3.53 -5.24 9.32
N GLN A 103 -3.00 -5.84 10.37
CA GLN A 103 -2.05 -5.20 11.29
C GLN A 103 -0.73 -5.96 11.44
N LYS A 104 -0.66 -7.21 10.97
CA LYS A 104 0.47 -8.08 11.24
C LYS A 104 1.55 -7.95 10.18
N GLY A 105 2.79 -8.18 10.60
CA GLY A 105 3.96 -8.02 9.74
C GLY A 105 3.96 -9.00 8.58
N GLU A 106 3.53 -10.25 8.78
CA GLU A 106 3.52 -11.29 7.75
C GLU A 106 2.55 -10.97 6.61
N GLU A 107 1.36 -10.46 6.95
CA GLU A 107 0.36 -9.97 5.99
C GLU A 107 0.95 -8.80 5.18
N PHE A 108 1.62 -7.88 5.87
CA PHE A 108 2.30 -6.76 5.24
C PHE A 108 3.45 -7.18 4.33
N GLY A 109 4.20 -8.21 4.70
CA GLY A 109 5.28 -8.78 3.90
C GLY A 109 4.78 -9.48 2.65
N LEU A 110 3.72 -10.28 2.77
CA LEU A 110 3.07 -10.91 1.61
C LEU A 110 2.59 -9.86 0.60
N LEU A 111 1.93 -8.80 1.07
CA LEU A 111 1.48 -7.70 0.21
C LEU A 111 2.64 -6.88 -0.37
N SER A 112 3.75 -6.74 0.35
CA SER A 112 4.93 -5.99 -0.11
C SER A 112 5.84 -6.79 -1.04
N SER A 113 5.59 -8.09 -1.20
CA SER A 113 6.42 -8.98 -2.03
C SER A 113 6.25 -8.74 -3.52
N ARG A 114 7.28 -9.10 -4.30
CA ARG A 114 7.24 -9.16 -5.76
C ARG A 114 6.08 -10.01 -6.26
N LEU A 115 5.73 -11.10 -5.57
CA LEU A 115 4.64 -11.99 -5.99
C LEU A 115 3.30 -11.24 -6.01
N HIS A 116 2.96 -10.58 -4.91
CA HIS A 116 1.71 -9.80 -4.84
C HIS A 116 1.74 -8.59 -5.75
N ILE A 117 2.90 -7.94 -5.89
CA ILE A 117 3.01 -6.79 -6.80
C ILE A 117 2.76 -7.23 -8.24
N LEU A 118 3.43 -8.27 -8.74
CA LEU A 118 3.21 -8.80 -10.08
C LEU A 118 1.75 -9.23 -10.30
N TRP A 119 1.16 -9.92 -9.32
CA TRP A 119 -0.26 -10.25 -9.32
C TRP A 119 -1.13 -8.99 -9.45
N SER A 120 -0.87 -7.96 -8.65
CA SER A 120 -1.65 -6.72 -8.67
C SER A 120 -1.49 -5.93 -9.96
N LEU A 121 -0.31 -5.98 -10.59
CA LEU A 121 -0.04 -5.34 -11.88
C LEU A 121 -0.77 -6.05 -13.03
N ALA A 122 -0.91 -7.38 -12.96
CA ALA A 122 -1.62 -8.17 -13.95
C ALA A 122 -3.15 -8.12 -13.77
N ALA A 123 -3.64 -8.23 -12.54
CA ALA A 123 -5.07 -8.30 -12.22
C ALA A 123 -5.75 -6.93 -12.07
N GLY A 124 -4.97 -5.89 -11.79
CA GLY A 124 -5.45 -4.52 -11.57
C GLY A 124 -5.92 -3.82 -12.84
N SER A 125 -5.85 -2.49 -12.84
CA SER A 125 -6.19 -1.67 -14.01
C SER A 125 -5.09 -0.65 -14.27
N ARG A 126 -5.21 0.13 -15.34
CA ARG A 126 -4.26 1.18 -15.70
C ARG A 126 -5.00 2.49 -15.94
N LEU A 127 -4.36 3.62 -15.58
CA LEU A 127 -4.95 4.95 -15.76
C LEU A 127 -3.93 5.95 -16.33
N GLY A 128 -4.41 6.80 -17.25
CA GLY A 128 -3.66 7.94 -17.78
C GLY A 128 -2.63 7.58 -18.86
N VAL A 129 -1.95 8.60 -19.36
CA VAL A 129 -0.94 8.49 -20.44
C VAL A 129 0.30 7.71 -19.98
N GLY A 130 0.63 7.78 -18.70
CA GLY A 130 1.74 7.03 -18.09
C GLY A 130 1.44 5.55 -17.84
N ASN A 131 0.21 5.09 -18.07
CA ASN A 131 -0.23 3.72 -17.77
C ASN A 131 0.03 3.31 -16.30
N ASP A 132 -0.14 4.26 -15.37
CA ASP A 132 0.08 4.02 -13.94
C ASP A 132 -0.87 2.93 -13.44
N SER A 133 -0.34 2.03 -12.61
CA SER A 133 -1.11 0.91 -12.07
C SER A 133 -2.16 1.40 -11.09
N VAL A 134 -3.40 0.94 -11.29
CA VAL A 134 -4.54 1.13 -10.40
C VAL A 134 -4.79 -0.16 -9.62
N TYR A 135 -4.80 -0.05 -8.28
CA TYR A 135 -5.07 -1.18 -7.39
C TYR A 135 -6.57 -1.37 -7.20
N VAL A 136 -7.13 -2.36 -7.90
CA VAL A 136 -8.55 -2.71 -7.78
C VAL A 136 -8.70 -3.77 -6.70
N LYS A 137 -9.12 -3.37 -5.49
CA LYS A 137 -9.13 -4.26 -4.30
C LYS A 137 -9.79 -5.63 -4.54
N THR A 138 -10.89 -5.67 -5.30
CA THR A 138 -11.66 -6.90 -5.59
C THR A 138 -10.96 -7.85 -6.56
N ARG A 139 -9.95 -7.37 -7.29
CA ARG A 139 -9.16 -8.15 -8.26
C ARG A 139 -7.72 -8.36 -7.81
N CYS A 140 -7.21 -7.50 -6.94
CA CYS A 140 -5.87 -7.61 -6.42
C CYS A 140 -5.89 -8.35 -5.07
N PHE A 141 -6.36 -7.71 -4.00
CA PHE A 141 -6.33 -8.26 -2.64
C PHE A 141 -7.29 -9.45 -2.45
N GLU A 142 -8.59 -9.26 -2.77
CA GLU A 142 -9.63 -10.27 -2.46
C GLU A 142 -9.45 -11.60 -3.22
N THR A 143 -8.65 -11.60 -4.28
CA THR A 143 -8.38 -12.78 -5.10
C THR A 143 -6.92 -13.22 -5.07
N PHE A 144 -6.07 -12.57 -4.28
CA PHE A 144 -4.69 -13.02 -4.11
C PHE A 144 -4.66 -14.33 -3.31
N PRO A 145 -4.00 -15.39 -3.81
CA PRO A 145 -3.93 -16.67 -3.12
C PRO A 145 -2.87 -16.62 -2.00
N PHE A 146 -3.24 -16.15 -0.81
CA PHE A 146 -2.35 -16.14 0.35
C PHE A 146 -1.89 -17.56 0.70
N PRO A 147 -0.60 -17.79 1.00
CA PRO A 147 -0.11 -19.09 1.42
C PRO A 147 -0.45 -19.34 2.88
N GLU A 148 -0.50 -20.60 3.29
CA GLU A 148 -0.44 -20.96 4.71
C GLU A 148 1.01 -20.89 5.18
N LEU A 149 1.27 -20.07 6.20
CA LEU A 149 2.62 -19.87 6.73
C LEU A 149 2.82 -20.72 7.99
N THR A 150 4.01 -21.30 8.14
CA THR A 150 4.47 -21.76 9.45
C THR A 150 4.79 -20.56 10.35
N ASP A 151 4.84 -20.77 11.67
CA ASP A 151 5.20 -19.70 12.62
C ASP A 151 6.58 -19.08 12.30
N GLU A 152 7.54 -19.89 11.88
CA GLU A 152 8.88 -19.43 11.48
C GLU A 152 8.83 -18.57 10.21
N GLN A 153 8.07 -18.99 9.19
CA GLN A 153 7.88 -18.22 7.96
C GLN A 153 7.18 -16.90 8.24
N ALA A 154 6.10 -16.91 9.04
CA ALA A 154 5.37 -15.72 9.43
C ALA A 154 6.28 -14.73 10.18
N ALA A 155 7.04 -15.20 11.17
CA ALA A 155 7.98 -14.37 11.91
C ALA A 155 9.06 -13.77 10.99
N LYS A 156 9.62 -14.57 10.08
CA LYS A 156 10.68 -14.11 9.17
C LYS A 156 10.17 -13.06 8.17
N ILE A 157 9.04 -13.34 7.52
CA ILE A 157 8.41 -12.43 6.56
C ILE A 157 8.01 -11.13 7.26
N GLY A 158 7.40 -11.24 8.45
CA GLY A 158 6.98 -10.07 9.22
C GLY A 158 8.13 -9.19 9.66
N GLN A 159 9.21 -9.78 10.17
CA GLN A 159 10.41 -9.03 10.55
C GLN A 159 11.00 -8.24 9.37
N LEU A 160 11.17 -8.90 8.21
CA LEU A 160 11.69 -8.24 7.02
C LEU A 160 10.79 -7.10 6.55
N ALA A 161 9.47 -7.32 6.54
CA ALA A 161 8.52 -6.31 6.10
C ALA A 161 8.53 -5.08 7.03
N GLU A 162 8.53 -5.30 8.36
CA GLU A 162 8.62 -4.22 9.34
C GLU A 162 9.95 -3.45 9.24
N GLN A 163 11.06 -4.15 9.00
CA GLN A 163 12.36 -3.52 8.75
C GLN A 163 12.30 -2.58 7.53
N ILE A 164 11.69 -3.02 6.43
CA ILE A 164 11.55 -2.21 5.22
C ILE A 164 10.64 -0.99 5.46
N ASP A 165 9.53 -1.11 6.18
CA ASP A 165 8.66 0.04 6.53
C ASP A 165 9.37 1.03 7.46
N ALA A 166 10.03 0.53 8.50
CA ALA A 166 10.81 1.34 9.44
C ALA A 166 11.98 2.06 8.74
N HIS A 167 12.68 1.38 7.83
CA HIS A 167 13.76 1.98 7.02
C HIS A 167 13.23 3.16 6.20
N ARG A 168 12.15 2.95 5.45
CA ARG A 168 11.52 3.99 4.63
C ARG A 168 11.14 5.20 5.48
N LYS A 169 10.44 4.99 6.59
CA LYS A 169 10.00 6.06 7.49
C LYS A 169 11.18 6.82 8.11
N ARG A 170 12.19 6.10 8.59
CA ARG A 170 13.41 6.70 9.18
C ARG A 170 14.16 7.57 8.19
N GLN A 171 14.38 7.11 6.97
CA GLN A 171 15.11 7.88 5.94
C GLN A 171 14.34 9.09 5.44
N GLN A 172 13.00 9.01 5.31
CA GLN A 172 12.19 10.18 4.97
C GLN A 172 12.14 11.22 6.11
N ALA A 173 12.17 10.79 7.37
CA ALA A 173 12.25 11.71 8.51
C ALA A 173 13.60 12.44 8.58
N GLU A 174 14.69 11.73 8.30
CA GLU A 174 16.05 12.27 8.29
C GLU A 174 16.32 13.18 7.07
N HIS A 175 15.72 12.86 5.93
CA HIS A 175 15.88 13.60 4.68
C HIS A 175 14.51 14.02 4.11
N PRO A 176 13.95 15.17 4.53
CA PRO A 176 12.57 15.55 4.17
C PRO A 176 12.28 15.76 2.68
N THR A 177 13.31 15.93 1.86
CA THR A 177 13.21 16.03 0.39
C THR A 177 13.25 14.66 -0.31
N LEU A 178 13.58 13.59 0.42
CA LEU A 178 13.62 12.23 -0.07
C LEU A 178 12.21 11.68 -0.23
N THR A 179 11.90 11.21 -1.45
CA THR A 179 10.61 10.62 -1.77
C THR A 179 10.77 9.12 -1.99
N LEU A 180 9.73 8.34 -1.64
CA LEU A 180 9.73 6.91 -1.94
C LEU A 180 9.87 6.67 -3.44
N THR A 181 9.16 7.42 -4.29
CA THR A 181 9.31 7.29 -5.74
C THR A 181 10.76 7.49 -6.18
N GLY A 182 11.48 8.45 -5.61
CA GLY A 182 12.91 8.65 -5.87
C GLY A 182 13.76 7.44 -5.47
N MET A 183 13.57 6.93 -4.25
CA MET A 183 14.29 5.76 -3.74
C MET A 183 14.06 4.52 -4.63
N TYR A 184 12.81 4.25 -4.99
CA TYR A 184 12.46 3.07 -5.80
C TYR A 184 12.86 3.22 -7.27
N ASN A 185 12.87 4.43 -7.85
CA ASN A 185 13.48 4.64 -9.17
C ASN A 185 14.97 4.28 -9.17
N VAL A 186 15.71 4.71 -8.13
CA VAL A 186 17.13 4.36 -7.97
C VAL A 186 17.32 2.86 -7.74
N MET A 187 16.43 2.23 -6.96
CA MET A 187 16.46 0.78 -6.75
C MET A 187 16.31 0.00 -8.06
N GLU A 188 15.38 0.39 -8.94
CA GLU A 188 15.21 -0.27 -10.24
C GLU A 188 16.45 -0.11 -11.13
N LYS A 189 17.10 1.07 -11.11
CA LYS A 189 18.38 1.27 -11.81
C LYS A 189 19.51 0.38 -11.28
N LEU A 190 19.61 0.26 -9.95
CA LEU A 190 20.58 -0.64 -9.31
C LEU A 190 20.34 -2.10 -9.73
N ARG A 191 19.07 -2.54 -9.80
CA ARG A 191 18.70 -3.88 -10.28
C ARG A 191 19.03 -4.10 -11.75
N ALA A 192 18.90 -3.05 -12.57
CA ALA A 192 19.27 -3.08 -13.99
C ALA A 192 20.78 -2.99 -14.24
N GLY A 193 21.59 -2.73 -13.20
CA GLY A 193 23.03 -2.50 -13.34
C GLY A 193 23.38 -1.18 -14.04
N GLU A 194 22.47 -0.21 -14.03
CA GLU A 194 22.68 1.11 -14.63
C GLU A 194 23.57 2.00 -13.74
N GLU A 195 24.38 2.85 -14.36
CA GLU A 195 25.14 3.87 -13.64
C GLU A 195 24.22 4.97 -13.08
N LEU A 196 24.44 5.33 -11.82
CA LEU A 196 23.71 6.40 -11.15
C LEU A 196 24.36 7.75 -11.44
N ASN A 197 23.57 8.75 -11.86
CA ASN A 197 24.04 10.13 -11.94
C ASN A 197 24.20 10.78 -10.56
N ALA A 198 24.76 11.99 -10.47
CA ALA A 198 25.04 12.66 -9.19
C ALA A 198 23.81 12.83 -8.27
N LYS A 199 22.63 13.12 -8.86
CA LYS A 199 21.37 13.23 -8.10
C LYS A 199 20.93 11.87 -7.56
N GLU A 200 21.03 10.83 -8.39
CA GLU A 200 20.67 9.46 -8.02
C GLU A 200 21.63 8.86 -6.99
N GLN A 201 22.92 9.17 -7.06
CA GLN A 201 23.89 8.82 -6.03
C GLN A 201 23.54 9.48 -4.69
N THR A 202 23.12 10.75 -4.71
CA THR A 202 22.63 11.43 -3.50
C THR A 202 21.41 10.73 -2.92
N ILE A 203 20.44 10.35 -3.75
CA ILE A 203 19.26 9.58 -3.33
C ILE A 203 19.65 8.20 -2.80
N ASN A 204 20.60 7.52 -3.44
CA ASN A 204 21.10 6.23 -2.97
C ASN A 204 21.70 6.34 -1.56
N GLN A 205 22.53 7.35 -1.33
CA GLN A 205 23.17 7.61 -0.04
C GLN A 205 22.15 7.97 1.04
N GLN A 206 21.28 8.95 0.78
CA GLN A 206 20.27 9.43 1.73
C GLN A 206 19.17 8.41 1.99
N GLY A 207 18.79 7.63 0.98
CA GLY A 207 17.78 6.60 1.12
C GLY A 207 18.32 5.25 1.58
N LEU A 208 19.64 5.12 1.69
CA LEU A 208 20.33 3.84 1.87
C LEU A 208 19.74 2.76 0.96
N VAL A 209 19.62 3.09 -0.33
CA VAL A 209 18.78 2.32 -1.27
C VAL A 209 19.36 0.93 -1.52
N SER A 210 20.68 0.77 -1.51
CA SER A 210 21.31 -0.56 -1.59
C SER A 210 20.94 -1.49 -0.43
N THR A 211 20.83 -0.97 0.80
CA THR A 211 20.38 -1.75 1.96
C THR A 211 18.89 -2.10 1.82
N LEU A 212 18.07 -1.11 1.47
CA LEU A 212 16.65 -1.33 1.22
C LEU A 212 16.41 -2.39 0.12
N LEU A 213 17.21 -2.37 -0.95
CA LEU A 213 17.16 -3.37 -2.01
C LEU A 213 17.44 -4.77 -1.47
N ALA A 214 18.50 -4.94 -0.66
CA ALA A 214 18.84 -6.23 -0.07
C ALA A 214 17.70 -6.76 0.83
N ASP A 215 17.05 -5.89 1.59
CA ASP A 215 15.90 -6.27 2.43
C ASP A 215 14.68 -6.70 1.58
N HIS A 216 14.40 -6.01 0.47
CA HIS A 216 13.37 -6.44 -0.49
C HIS A 216 13.69 -7.79 -1.13
N ASP A 217 14.93 -8.00 -1.54
CA ASP A 217 15.35 -9.28 -2.11
C ASP A 217 15.25 -10.42 -1.08
N ALA A 218 15.55 -10.14 0.18
CA ALA A 218 15.38 -11.10 1.27
C ALA A 218 13.89 -11.40 1.53
N LEU A 219 13.02 -10.38 1.53
CA LEU A 219 11.57 -10.54 1.65
C LEU A 219 11.03 -11.38 0.50
N ASP A 220 11.39 -11.06 -0.74
CA ASP A 220 10.95 -11.79 -1.93
C ASP A 220 11.34 -13.27 -1.84
N ARG A 221 12.60 -13.58 -1.47
CA ARG A 221 13.05 -14.97 -1.28
C ARG A 221 12.26 -15.70 -0.19
N ALA A 222 12.02 -15.06 0.95
CA ALA A 222 11.24 -15.65 2.04
C ALA A 222 9.81 -15.98 1.60
N VAL A 223 9.19 -15.09 0.81
CA VAL A 223 7.83 -15.29 0.30
C VAL A 223 7.81 -16.38 -0.77
N PHE A 224 8.72 -16.38 -1.75
CA PHE A 224 8.82 -17.49 -2.71
C PHE A 224 9.01 -18.84 -2.00
N ASN A 225 9.85 -18.90 -0.97
CA ASN A 225 10.06 -20.10 -0.17
C ASN A 225 8.78 -20.57 0.53
N ALA A 226 7.95 -19.64 1.04
CA ALA A 226 6.65 -19.98 1.64
C ALA A 226 5.67 -20.62 0.64
N TYR A 227 5.78 -20.30 -0.65
CA TYR A 227 5.04 -20.98 -1.72
C TYR A 227 5.73 -22.27 -2.22
N GLY A 228 6.95 -22.55 -1.78
CA GLY A 228 7.78 -23.66 -2.30
C GLY A 228 8.34 -23.40 -3.71
N TRP A 229 8.48 -22.14 -4.11
CA TRP A 229 8.86 -21.73 -5.48
C TRP A 229 10.29 -21.14 -5.55
N ASP A 230 11.25 -21.84 -4.94
CA ASP A 230 12.66 -21.43 -4.94
C ASP A 230 13.29 -21.40 -6.35
N ASP A 231 12.71 -22.13 -7.30
CA ASP A 231 13.05 -22.09 -8.72
C ASP A 231 12.77 -20.70 -9.33
N LEU A 232 11.56 -20.15 -9.08
CA LEU A 232 11.18 -18.82 -9.51
C LEU A 232 11.94 -17.73 -8.74
N ALA A 233 12.26 -17.97 -7.46
CA ALA A 233 13.08 -17.05 -6.68
C ALA A 233 14.45 -16.82 -7.33
N LYS A 234 15.09 -17.90 -7.83
CA LYS A 234 16.38 -17.82 -8.54
C LYS A 234 16.27 -17.03 -9.84
N ALA A 235 15.13 -17.12 -10.53
CA ALA A 235 14.90 -16.47 -11.80
C ALA A 235 14.50 -14.99 -11.67
N LEU A 236 13.84 -14.58 -10.57
CA LEU A 236 13.17 -13.27 -10.48
C LEU A 236 13.72 -12.32 -9.41
N VAL A 237 14.30 -12.83 -8.32
CA VAL A 237 14.79 -11.97 -7.22
C VAL A 237 16.03 -11.20 -7.66
N GLY A 238 16.07 -9.90 -7.33
CA GLY A 238 17.15 -8.99 -7.72
C GLY A 238 16.99 -8.40 -9.13
N LEU A 239 16.09 -8.92 -9.96
CA LEU A 239 15.81 -8.36 -11.29
C LEU A 239 14.89 -7.14 -11.21
N PRO A 240 14.97 -6.20 -12.17
CA PRO A 240 14.06 -5.06 -12.23
C PRO A 240 12.59 -5.49 -12.45
N GLY A 241 11.67 -4.55 -12.24
CA GLY A 241 10.24 -4.73 -12.42
C GLY A 241 9.52 -5.38 -11.23
N ALA A 242 10.12 -5.39 -10.02
CA ALA A 242 9.43 -5.93 -8.85
C ALA A 242 8.38 -5.00 -8.28
N THR A 243 8.55 -3.68 -8.44
CA THR A 243 7.67 -2.68 -7.83
C THR A 243 6.86 -1.88 -8.85
N THR A 244 7.23 -1.95 -10.13
CA THR A 244 6.65 -1.18 -11.24
C THR A 244 6.64 -2.05 -12.50
N PRO A 245 5.72 -1.84 -13.46
CA PRO A 245 5.79 -2.51 -14.75
C PRO A 245 7.13 -2.28 -15.44
N LEU A 246 7.66 -3.34 -16.05
CA LEU A 246 8.85 -3.32 -16.90
C LEU A 246 8.45 -3.80 -18.30
N PRO A 247 8.23 -2.90 -19.28
CA PRO A 247 7.81 -3.30 -20.63
C PRO A 247 8.89 -4.09 -21.39
N ASP A 248 10.12 -3.62 -21.33
CA ASP A 248 11.23 -4.13 -22.14
C ASP A 248 12.09 -5.14 -21.35
N LYS A 249 11.47 -6.22 -20.87
CA LYS A 249 12.17 -7.26 -20.09
C LYS A 249 12.72 -8.41 -20.96
N PRO A 250 13.81 -9.08 -20.54
CA PRO A 250 14.30 -10.28 -21.23
C PRO A 250 13.25 -11.38 -21.29
N ALA A 251 13.26 -12.18 -22.37
CA ALA A 251 12.29 -13.27 -22.58
C ALA A 251 12.24 -14.25 -21.40
N ALA A 252 13.39 -14.66 -20.87
CA ALA A 252 13.46 -15.54 -19.71
C ALA A 252 12.80 -14.96 -18.45
N GLN A 253 12.89 -13.64 -18.24
CA GLN A 253 12.19 -12.98 -17.14
C GLN A 253 10.68 -12.94 -17.39
N ALA A 254 10.26 -12.65 -18.63
CA ALA A 254 8.83 -12.67 -18.99
C ALA A 254 8.21 -14.05 -18.77
N GLU A 255 8.88 -15.11 -19.21
CA GLU A 255 8.46 -16.50 -19.02
C GLU A 255 8.35 -16.87 -17.53
N ALA A 256 9.34 -16.49 -16.71
CA ALA A 256 9.31 -16.75 -15.27
C ALA A 256 8.18 -15.97 -14.56
N GLU A 257 7.86 -14.75 -14.99
CA GLU A 257 6.73 -13.99 -14.46
C GLU A 257 5.38 -14.55 -14.90
N GLU A 258 5.27 -15.04 -16.14
CA GLU A 258 4.06 -15.72 -16.62
C GLU A 258 3.81 -17.02 -15.86
N GLU A 259 4.86 -17.83 -15.65
CA GLU A 259 4.81 -19.05 -14.83
C GLU A 259 4.37 -18.73 -13.40
N LEU A 260 4.92 -17.68 -12.78
CA LEU A 260 4.48 -17.21 -11.47
C LEU A 260 2.98 -16.89 -11.44
N LEU A 261 2.47 -16.14 -12.42
CA LEU A 261 1.05 -15.78 -12.50
C LEU A 261 0.16 -17.01 -12.72
N MET A 262 0.61 -17.98 -13.51
CA MET A 262 -0.10 -19.25 -13.71
C MET A 262 -0.17 -20.06 -12.41
N ARG A 263 0.93 -20.18 -11.67
CA ARG A 263 0.94 -20.87 -10.36
C ARG A 263 0.02 -20.19 -9.34
N LEU A 264 0.04 -18.86 -9.27
CA LEU A 264 -0.88 -18.10 -8.41
C LEU A 264 -2.34 -18.33 -8.82
N ALA A 265 -2.67 -18.27 -10.12
CA ALA A 265 -4.02 -18.54 -10.60
C ALA A 265 -4.48 -19.99 -10.29
N ALA A 266 -3.58 -20.97 -10.34
CA ALA A 266 -3.86 -22.34 -9.94
C ALA A 266 -4.17 -22.45 -8.43
N CYS A 267 -3.35 -21.85 -7.56
CA CYS A 267 -3.59 -21.84 -6.10
C CYS A 267 -4.98 -21.28 -5.74
N ARG A 268 -5.43 -20.25 -6.45
CA ARG A 268 -6.77 -19.67 -6.25
C ARG A 268 -7.89 -20.69 -6.49
N THR A 269 -7.74 -21.56 -7.48
CA THR A 269 -8.77 -22.54 -7.87
C THR A 269 -8.89 -23.68 -6.86
N PHE A 270 -7.82 -23.98 -6.12
CA PHE A 270 -7.76 -25.11 -5.17
C PHE A 270 -8.07 -24.75 -3.70
N ARG A 271 -8.50 -23.53 -3.39
CA ARG A 271 -8.75 -22.98 -2.03
C ARG A 271 -7.48 -22.85 -1.16
N CYS A 272 -6.83 -21.69 -1.22
CA CYS A 272 -6.25 -21.05 -0.03
C CYS A 272 -7.19 -19.92 0.40
N THR A 273 -8.35 -20.28 0.96
CA THR A 273 -9.35 -19.33 1.46
C THR A 273 -9.19 -19.18 2.97
N VAL A 274 -8.44 -18.18 3.41
CA VAL A 274 -8.74 -17.49 4.67
C VAL A 274 -9.60 -16.30 4.28
N ARG A 275 -10.84 -16.26 4.78
CA ARG A 275 -11.63 -15.01 4.75
C ARG A 275 -11.03 -14.11 5.83
N TYR A 276 -10.43 -13.00 5.41
CA TYR A 276 -10.19 -11.85 6.28
C TYR A 276 -11.52 -11.12 6.52
#